data_AF-A0A6P4FTE9-F1
#
_entry.id   AF-A0A6P4FTE9-F1
#
_cell.length_a   1.000
_cell.length_b   1.000
_cell.length_c   1.000
_cell.angle_alpha   90.00
_cell.angle_beta   90.00
_cell.angle_gamma   90.00
#
_symmetry.space_group_name_H-M   'P 1'
#
loop_
_entity.id
_entity.type
_entity.pdbx_description
1 polymer ?
#
loop_
_entity_poly.entity_id
_entity_poly.type
_entity_poly.pdbx_seq_one_letter_code
_entity_poly.pdbx_strand_id
1 'polypeptide(L)'
;MPEHSPAPTPHRAVYGFAFYMLFTVLFFIYVAWALLPVEYGLHSYLPDKYFAVFVPFLVLVFAWFFAFLIYPAINLSMTVDVDDIASVVDPKLALPKGVEFTSWSQLQKGRECQEAQSKKISPVSCNLCRTFHQPVTRAPIAPLRFLDLQEVNTAYYN
;
A
#
# COMPACT_ATOMS: atom_id res chain seq x y z
N MET A 1 2.01 3.23 -16.77
CA MET A 1 0.69 2.62 -17.03
C MET A 1 -0.34 3.27 -16.11
N PRO A 2 -1.34 4.01 -16.63
CA PRO A 2 -2.33 4.73 -15.82
C PRO A 2 -3.33 3.80 -15.09
N GLU A 3 -3.44 2.54 -15.52
CA GLU A 3 -4.37 1.53 -15.00
C GLU A 3 -4.20 1.23 -13.50
N HIS A 4 -2.98 1.40 -12.97
CA HIS A 4 -2.67 1.19 -11.55
C HIS A 4 -2.62 2.48 -10.73
N SER A 5 -2.97 3.63 -11.32
CA SER A 5 -3.09 4.86 -10.56
C SER A 5 -4.39 4.84 -9.75
N PRO A 6 -4.36 5.16 -8.45
CA PRO A 6 -5.58 5.34 -7.64
C PRO A 6 -6.37 6.59 -8.07
N ALA A 7 -5.88 7.34 -9.07
CA ALA A 7 -6.54 8.53 -9.58
C ALA A 7 -7.92 8.21 -10.19
N PRO A 8 -8.91 9.10 -10.01
CA PRO A 8 -10.26 8.91 -10.54
C PRO A 8 -10.22 8.86 -12.06
N THR A 9 -10.38 7.66 -12.63
CA THR A 9 -10.55 7.52 -14.08
C THR A 9 -12.01 7.79 -14.44
N PRO A 10 -12.28 8.47 -15.57
CA PRO A 10 -13.65 8.78 -15.99
C PRO A 10 -14.51 7.50 -16.12
N HIS A 11 -13.90 6.39 -16.54
CA HIS A 11 -14.54 5.09 -16.60
C HIS A 11 -15.07 4.60 -15.24
N ARG A 12 -14.27 4.71 -14.16
CA ARG A 12 -14.70 4.34 -12.80
C ARG A 12 -15.86 5.21 -12.28
N ALA A 13 -15.91 6.48 -12.68
CA ALA A 13 -16.98 7.39 -12.29
C ALA A 13 -18.35 6.98 -12.87
N VAL A 14 -18.39 6.47 -14.11
CA VAL A 14 -19.63 6.03 -14.76
C VAL A 14 -20.28 4.86 -14.00
N TYR A 15 -19.51 3.85 -13.61
CA TYR A 15 -20.04 2.74 -12.81
C TYR A 15 -20.57 3.19 -11.46
N GLY A 16 -19.81 4.05 -10.77
CA GLY A 16 -20.24 4.60 -9.48
C GLY A 16 -21.57 5.33 -9.60
N PHE A 17 -21.75 6.13 -10.64
CA PHE A 17 -23.00 6.84 -10.90
C PHE A 17 -24.15 5.89 -11.24
N ALA A 18 -23.93 4.88 -12.08
CA ALA A 18 -24.94 3.88 -12.43
C ALA A 18 -25.40 3.09 -11.19
N PHE A 19 -24.45 2.65 -10.34
CA PHE A 19 -24.77 1.97 -9.09
C PHE A 19 -25.49 2.90 -8.11
N TYR A 20 -25.08 4.16 -8.00
CA TYR A 20 -25.77 5.14 -7.16
C TYR A 20 -27.24 5.28 -7.55
N MET A 21 -27.54 5.44 -8.84
CA MET A 21 -28.92 5.51 -9.33
C MET A 21 -29.69 4.21 -9.07
N LEU A 22 -29.08 3.05 -9.34
CA LEU A 22 -29.68 1.74 -9.11
C LEU A 22 -30.04 1.54 -7.64
N PHE A 23 -29.09 1.78 -6.71
CA PHE A 23 -29.33 1.61 -5.28
C PHE A 23 -30.30 2.65 -4.73
N THR A 24 -30.32 3.86 -5.28
CA THR A 24 -31.30 4.90 -4.90
C THR A 24 -32.72 4.45 -5.24
N VAL A 25 -32.93 3.95 -6.47
CA VAL A 25 -34.25 3.43 -6.89
C VAL A 25 -34.65 2.20 -6.08
N LEU A 26 -33.74 1.24 -5.88
CA LEU A 26 -34.00 0.07 -5.05
C LEU A 26 -34.34 0.43 -3.60
N PHE A 27 -33.66 1.44 -3.04
CA PHE A 27 -33.93 1.93 -1.69
C PHE A 27 -35.34 2.49 -1.57
N PHE A 28 -35.77 3.34 -2.51
CA PHE A 28 -37.14 3.87 -2.49
C PHE A 28 -38.20 2.77 -2.64
N ILE A 29 -37.98 1.80 -3.54
CA ILE A 29 -38.87 0.64 -3.70
C ILE A 29 -38.94 -0.17 -2.40
N TYR A 30 -37.79 -0.41 -1.77
CA TYR A 30 -37.70 -1.14 -0.51
C TYR A 30 -38.40 -0.40 0.64
N VAL A 31 -38.20 0.91 0.80
CA VAL A 31 -38.88 1.72 1.84
C VAL A 31 -40.39 1.75 1.60
N ALA A 32 -40.82 1.95 0.35
CA ALA A 32 -42.22 1.91 -0.01
C ALA A 32 -42.84 0.55 0.34
N TRP A 33 -42.17 -0.55 -0.02
CA TRP A 33 -42.59 -1.89 0.35
C TRP A 33 -42.63 -2.11 1.87
N ALA A 34 -41.62 -1.64 2.61
CA ALA A 34 -41.51 -1.84 4.05
C ALA A 34 -42.63 -1.10 4.81
N LEU A 35 -42.94 0.15 4.42
CA LEU A 35 -43.92 1.01 5.10
C LEU A 35 -45.37 0.79 4.65
N LEU A 36 -45.61 0.08 3.53
CA LEU A 36 -46.97 -0.17 3.04
C LEU A 36 -47.78 -0.99 4.06
N PRO A 37 -48.95 -0.53 4.53
CA PRO A 37 -49.74 -1.30 5.50
C PRO A 37 -50.32 -2.57 4.86
N VAL A 38 -50.55 -3.57 5.70
CA VAL A 38 -50.96 -4.94 5.29
C VAL A 38 -52.34 -4.95 4.60
N GLU A 39 -53.16 -3.95 4.90
CA GLU A 39 -54.54 -3.79 4.42
C GLU A 39 -54.65 -3.64 2.90
N TYR A 40 -53.57 -3.22 2.20
CA TYR A 40 -53.55 -3.09 0.74
C TYR A 40 -53.39 -4.41 -0.03
N GLY A 41 -53.47 -5.56 0.66
CA GLY A 41 -53.61 -6.89 0.03
C GLY A 41 -52.36 -7.43 -0.68
N LEU A 42 -51.26 -6.66 -0.71
CA LEU A 42 -50.00 -7.05 -1.36
C LEU A 42 -49.21 -8.09 -0.55
N HIS A 43 -49.56 -8.30 0.72
CA HIS A 43 -48.85 -9.21 1.62
C HIS A 43 -48.89 -10.68 1.17
N SER A 44 -49.93 -11.11 0.45
CA SER A 44 -50.03 -12.49 -0.06
C SER A 44 -49.03 -12.80 -1.19
N TYR A 45 -48.44 -11.77 -1.82
CA TYR A 45 -47.54 -11.89 -2.96
C TYR A 45 -46.10 -11.47 -2.65
N LEU A 46 -45.87 -10.83 -1.51
CA LEU A 46 -44.57 -10.32 -1.08
C LEU A 46 -44.07 -11.08 0.15
N PRO A 47 -42.74 -11.05 0.42
CA PRO A 47 -42.18 -11.64 1.63
C PRO A 47 -42.79 -11.02 2.89
N ASP A 48 -42.78 -11.80 3.96
CA ASP A 48 -43.19 -11.32 5.29
C ASP A 48 -42.42 -10.05 5.68
N LYS A 49 -43.11 -9.12 6.35
CA LYS A 49 -42.56 -7.84 6.83
C LYS A 49 -41.34 -8.00 7.71
N TYR A 50 -41.17 -9.14 8.39
CA TYR A 50 -39.94 -9.43 9.14
C TYR A 50 -38.68 -9.31 8.26
N PHE A 51 -38.77 -9.65 6.97
CA PHE A 51 -37.65 -9.52 6.04
C PHE A 51 -37.20 -8.07 5.84
N ALA A 52 -38.07 -7.09 6.09
CA ALA A 52 -37.68 -5.69 6.06
C ALA A 52 -36.57 -5.41 7.08
N VAL A 53 -36.60 -5.99 8.27
CA VAL A 53 -35.53 -5.79 9.27
C VAL A 53 -34.38 -6.78 9.07
N PHE A 54 -34.68 -8.00 8.65
CA PHE A 54 -33.69 -9.05 8.51
C PHE A 54 -32.68 -8.80 7.38
N VAL A 55 -33.13 -8.29 6.22
CA VAL A 55 -32.25 -8.00 5.07
C VAL A 55 -31.15 -6.97 5.43
N PRO A 56 -31.44 -5.77 5.97
CA PRO A 56 -30.39 -4.82 6.33
C PRO A 56 -29.49 -5.38 7.44
N PHE A 57 -30.04 -6.16 8.38
CA PHE A 57 -29.22 -6.84 9.38
C PHE A 57 -28.22 -7.83 8.75
N LEU A 58 -28.67 -8.65 7.78
CA LEU A 58 -27.78 -9.55 7.04
C LEU A 58 -26.68 -8.80 6.28
N VAL A 59 -27.00 -7.65 5.65
CA VAL A 59 -26.01 -6.83 4.96
C VAL A 59 -24.96 -6.31 5.94
N LEU A 60 -25.36 -5.87 7.13
CA LEU A 60 -24.43 -5.42 8.18
C LEU A 60 -23.56 -6.56 8.70
N VAL A 61 -24.13 -7.74 8.95
CA VAL A 61 -23.38 -8.93 9.37
C VAL A 61 -22.38 -9.35 8.30
N PHE A 62 -22.79 -9.37 7.04
CA PHE A 62 -21.91 -9.69 5.91
C PHE A 62 -20.78 -8.66 5.79
N ALA A 63 -21.09 -7.36 5.87
CA ALA A 63 -20.09 -6.30 5.83
C ALA A 63 -19.10 -6.40 7.00
N TRP A 64 -19.58 -6.72 8.21
CA TRP A 64 -18.73 -6.96 9.38
C TRP A 64 -17.81 -8.18 9.16
N PHE A 65 -18.36 -9.29 8.70
CA PHE A 65 -17.59 -10.50 8.40
C PHE A 65 -16.52 -10.22 7.31
N PHE A 66 -16.90 -9.46 6.28
CA PHE A 66 -15.97 -9.10 5.22
C PHE A 66 -14.85 -8.18 5.71
N ALA A 67 -15.18 -7.15 6.49
CA ALA A 67 -14.23 -6.15 6.96
C ALA A 67 -13.25 -6.69 8.02
N PHE A 68 -13.71 -7.54 8.94
CA PHE A 68 -12.92 -8.00 10.08
C PHE A 68 -12.30 -9.38 9.91
N LEU A 69 -12.87 -10.24 9.07
CA LEU A 69 -12.37 -11.60 8.89
C LEU A 69 -11.80 -11.80 7.49
N ILE A 70 -12.61 -11.60 6.45
CA ILE A 70 -12.18 -11.89 5.07
C ILE A 70 -11.04 -10.96 4.64
N TYR A 71 -11.20 -9.65 4.81
CA TYR A 71 -10.24 -8.67 4.32
C TYR A 71 -8.86 -8.81 5.01
N PRO A 72 -8.77 -8.93 6.36
CA PRO A 72 -7.49 -9.21 7.02
C PRO A 72 -6.92 -10.58 6.62
N ALA A 73 -7.75 -11.62 6.49
CA ALA A 73 -7.27 -12.94 6.08
C ALA A 73 -6.67 -12.94 4.66
N ILE A 74 -7.32 -12.27 3.71
CA ILE A 74 -6.78 -12.09 2.35
C ILE A 74 -5.47 -11.32 2.41
N ASN A 75 -5.43 -10.21 3.14
CA ASN A 75 -4.20 -9.42 3.27
C ASN A 75 -3.06 -10.25 3.86
N LEU A 76 -3.32 -11.04 4.91
CA LEU A 76 -2.33 -11.92 5.53
C LEU A 76 -1.93 -13.09 4.60
N SER A 77 -2.83 -13.55 3.73
CA SER A 77 -2.51 -14.60 2.75
C SER A 77 -1.64 -14.10 1.60
N MET A 78 -1.66 -12.78 1.33
CA MET A 78 -0.82 -12.15 0.30
C MET A 78 0.53 -11.67 0.85
N THR A 79 0.70 -11.58 2.17
CA THR A 79 2.00 -11.28 2.76
C THR A 79 2.95 -12.46 2.64
N VAL A 80 4.24 -12.15 2.52
CA VAL A 80 5.31 -13.16 2.54
C VAL A 80 5.34 -13.87 3.91
N ASP A 81 5.87 -15.09 3.94
CA ASP A 81 6.10 -15.85 5.18
C ASP A 81 6.88 -15.01 6.22
N VAL A 82 6.54 -15.18 7.49
CA VAL A 82 7.09 -14.40 8.61
C VAL A 82 8.58 -14.67 8.77
N ASP A 83 9.01 -15.89 8.45
CA ASP A 83 10.41 -16.32 8.57
C ASP A 83 11.29 -15.89 7.38
N ASP A 84 10.71 -15.35 6.30
CA ASP A 84 11.47 -14.89 5.14
C ASP A 84 12.06 -13.49 5.37
N ILE A 85 13.28 -13.26 4.89
CA ILE A 85 13.95 -11.96 4.96
C ILE A 85 13.16 -10.86 4.25
N ALA A 86 12.41 -11.21 3.21
CA ALA A 86 11.59 -10.27 2.47
C ALA A 86 10.49 -9.61 3.34
N SER A 87 10.21 -10.13 4.55
CA SER A 87 9.31 -9.47 5.51
C SER A 87 9.95 -8.25 6.20
N VAL A 88 11.29 -8.21 6.31
CA VAL A 88 12.04 -7.16 7.02
C VAL A 88 12.70 -6.17 6.05
N VAL A 89 13.26 -6.68 4.94
CA VAL A 89 13.94 -5.86 3.93
C VAL A 89 13.69 -6.39 2.53
N ASP A 90 13.61 -5.50 1.55
CA ASP A 90 13.55 -5.92 0.14
C ASP A 90 14.90 -6.53 -0.30
N PRO A 91 14.96 -7.84 -0.60
CA PRO A 91 16.21 -8.52 -0.94
C PRO A 91 16.83 -7.97 -2.23
N LYS A 92 16.01 -7.49 -3.18
CA LYS A 92 16.50 -6.98 -4.48
C LYS A 92 17.25 -5.65 -4.33
N LEU A 93 16.90 -4.86 -3.32
CA LEU A 93 17.56 -3.59 -3.01
C LEU A 93 18.72 -3.77 -2.04
N ALA A 94 18.60 -4.74 -1.13
CA ALA A 94 19.57 -4.94 -0.07
C ALA A 94 20.78 -5.77 -0.49
N LEU A 95 20.61 -6.68 -1.47
CA LEU A 95 21.64 -7.61 -1.92
C LEU A 95 22.09 -7.30 -3.36
N PRO A 96 23.36 -7.60 -3.70
CA PRO A 96 23.81 -7.56 -5.08
C PRO A 96 23.00 -8.53 -5.97
N LYS A 97 22.88 -8.21 -7.26
CA LYS A 97 22.12 -9.04 -8.20
C LYS A 97 22.67 -10.47 -8.26
N GLY A 98 21.79 -11.46 -8.11
CA GLY A 98 22.09 -12.88 -8.25
C GLY A 98 22.68 -13.56 -7.00
N VAL A 99 22.74 -12.89 -5.85
CA VAL A 99 23.07 -13.55 -4.58
C VAL A 99 21.84 -13.73 -3.71
N GLU A 100 21.68 -14.92 -3.16
CA GLU A 100 20.64 -15.21 -2.18
C GLU A 100 21.08 -14.79 -0.77
N PHE A 101 20.10 -14.47 0.07
CA PHE A 101 20.36 -14.16 1.46
C PHE A 101 20.82 -15.39 2.22
N THR A 102 21.92 -15.28 2.96
CA THR A 102 22.42 -16.36 3.83
C THR A 102 22.65 -15.90 5.27
N SER A 103 23.03 -14.63 5.50
CA SER A 103 23.21 -14.10 6.85
C SER A 103 23.15 -12.58 6.93
N TRP A 104 22.76 -12.06 8.09
CA TRP A 104 22.70 -10.63 8.39
C TRP A 104 24.04 -9.89 8.23
N SER A 105 25.17 -10.61 8.33
CA SER A 105 26.50 -10.04 8.11
C SER A 105 26.71 -9.48 6.69
N GLN A 106 26.00 -10.04 5.69
CA GLN A 106 26.08 -9.60 4.30
C GLN A 106 25.57 -8.16 4.13
N LEU A 107 24.53 -7.78 4.88
CA LEU A 107 23.96 -6.44 4.87
C LEU A 107 24.88 -5.41 5.53
N GLN A 108 25.63 -5.81 6.57
CA GLN A 108 26.60 -4.94 7.24
C GLN A 108 27.77 -4.58 6.32
N LYS A 109 28.28 -5.56 5.57
CA LYS A 109 29.45 -5.39 4.68
C LYS A 109 29.20 -4.41 3.53
N GLY A 110 27.97 -4.35 3.00
CA GLY A 110 27.59 -3.38 1.96
C GLY A 110 27.68 -1.93 2.46
N ARG A 111 27.36 -1.70 3.74
CA ARG A 111 27.37 -0.37 4.37
C ARG A 111 28.79 0.16 4.59
N GLU A 112 29.73 -0.71 4.97
CA GLU A 112 31.15 -0.35 5.16
C GLU A 112 31.84 0.05 3.85
N CYS A 113 31.55 -0.66 2.74
CA CYS A 113 32.10 -0.32 1.42
C CYS A 113 31.63 1.07 0.91
N GLN A 114 30.39 1.48 1.21
CA GLN A 114 29.87 2.79 0.83
C GLN A 114 30.49 3.93 1.65
N GLU A 115 30.68 3.75 2.95
CA GLU A 115 31.38 4.74 3.79
C GLU A 115 32.84 4.93 3.36
N ALA A 116 33.50 3.87 2.87
CA ALA A 116 34.86 3.95 2.36
C ALA A 116 34.98 4.81 1.07
N GLN A 117 33.93 4.87 0.23
CA GLN A 117 33.92 5.71 -0.98
C GLN A 117 33.67 7.20 -0.68
N SER A 118 32.89 7.52 0.36
CA SER A 118 32.60 8.92 0.75
C SER A 118 33.83 9.63 1.37
N LYS A 119 34.81 8.89 1.87
CA LYS A 119 35.88 9.42 2.75
C LYS A 119 37.16 9.91 2.04
N LYS A 120 37.21 10.02 0.71
CA LYS A 120 38.39 10.56 0.00
C LYS A 120 38.25 12.06 -0.26
N ILE A 121 38.53 12.88 0.75
CA ILE A 121 38.70 14.33 0.58
C ILE A 121 40.20 14.61 0.46
N SER A 122 40.64 14.99 -0.74
CA SER A 122 42.03 15.39 -1.01
C SER A 122 42.29 16.82 -0.50
N PRO A 123 43.54 17.13 -0.09
CA PRO A 123 43.90 18.48 0.36
C PRO A 123 43.75 19.49 -0.79
N VAL A 124 43.11 20.62 -0.50
CA VAL A 124 42.89 21.70 -1.48
C VAL A 124 44.04 22.70 -1.38
N SER A 125 44.67 23.03 -2.51
CA SER A 125 45.67 24.09 -2.58
C SER A 125 45.00 25.47 -2.59
N CYS A 126 45.29 26.31 -1.59
CA CYS A 126 44.73 27.65 -1.50
C CYS A 126 45.59 28.66 -2.29
N ASN A 127 45.03 29.30 -3.32
CA ASN A 127 45.73 30.33 -4.09
C ASN A 127 45.99 31.63 -3.31
N LEU A 128 45.20 31.91 -2.26
CA LEU A 128 45.35 33.11 -1.43
C LEU A 128 46.51 32.96 -0.41
N CYS A 129 46.68 31.73 0.07
CA CYS A 129 47.56 31.37 1.17
C CYS A 129 48.87 30.73 0.69
N ARG A 130 48.88 30.21 -0.55
CA ARG A 130 49.91 29.33 -1.14
C ARG A 130 50.24 28.09 -0.29
N THR A 131 49.31 27.68 0.57
CA THR A 131 49.43 26.51 1.45
C THR A 131 48.31 25.50 1.18
N PHE A 132 48.51 24.25 1.61
CA PHE A 132 47.48 23.22 1.56
C PHE A 132 46.56 23.34 2.76
N HIS A 133 45.26 23.43 2.52
CA HIS A 133 44.25 23.42 3.58
C HIS A 133 43.52 22.09 3.57
N GLN A 134 43.45 21.46 4.74
CA GLN A 134 42.56 20.35 4.96
C GLN A 134 41.29 20.89 5.61
N PRO A 135 40.12 20.75 4.99
CA PRO A 135 38.88 21.21 5.59
C PRO A 135 38.62 20.38 6.86
N VAL A 136 38.46 21.06 8.00
CA VAL A 136 38.04 20.44 9.25
C VAL A 136 36.55 20.15 9.13
N THR A 137 36.20 19.02 8.53
CA THR A 137 34.82 18.56 8.45
C THR A 137 34.50 17.76 9.71
N ARG A 138 33.37 18.10 10.36
CA ARG A 138 32.75 17.20 11.34
C ARG A 138 32.28 15.96 10.57
N ALA A 139 32.34 14.77 11.20
CA ALA A 139 31.77 13.58 10.59
C ALA A 139 30.34 13.90 10.13
N PRO A 140 30.02 13.74 8.84
CA PRO A 140 28.66 13.96 8.38
C PRO A 140 27.76 12.99 9.15
N ILE A 141 26.65 13.51 9.68
CA ILE A 141 25.58 12.65 10.19
C ILE A 141 25.22 11.74 9.02
N ALA A 142 25.33 10.42 9.22
CA ALA A 142 25.00 9.45 8.18
C ALA A 142 23.61 9.83 7.66
N PRO A 143 23.48 10.30 6.40
CA PRO A 143 22.16 10.60 5.89
C PRO A 143 21.37 9.30 5.98
N LEU A 144 20.12 9.37 6.47
CA LEU A 144 19.17 8.32 6.17
C LEU A 144 19.24 8.14 4.66
N ARG A 145 19.71 6.96 4.21
CA ARG A 145 19.87 6.68 2.78
C ARG A 145 18.52 6.89 2.14
N PHE A 146 18.35 8.02 1.46
CA PHE A 146 17.16 8.27 0.69
C PHE A 146 17.16 7.22 -0.42
N LEU A 147 16.14 6.38 -0.39
CA LEU A 147 15.98 5.34 -1.40
C LEU A 147 15.67 6.07 -2.72
N ASP A 148 16.65 6.13 -3.61
CA ASP A 148 16.50 6.81 -4.89
C ASP A 148 15.60 5.96 -5.80
N LEU A 149 14.58 6.57 -6.39
CA LEU A 149 13.69 5.93 -7.37
C LEU A 149 14.48 5.37 -8.55
N GLN A 150 15.58 6.03 -8.94
CA GLN A 150 16.45 5.52 -9.98
C GLN A 150 17.14 4.22 -9.55
N GLU A 151 17.59 4.14 -8.30
CA GLU A 151 18.20 2.93 -7.73
C GLU A 151 17.18 1.78 -7.67
N VAL A 152 15.96 2.06 -7.21
CA VAL A 152 14.85 1.09 -7.21
C VAL A 152 14.56 0.57 -8.62
N ASN A 153 14.44 1.48 -9.59
CA ASN A 153 14.20 1.07 -10.98
C ASN A 153 15.35 0.22 -11.52
N THR A 154 16.60 0.55 -11.21
CA THR A 154 17.75 -0.28 -11.65
C THR A 154 17.80 -1.64 -10.98
N ALA A 155 17.29 -1.79 -9.77
CA ALA A 155 17.23 -3.07 -9.07
C ALA A 155 16.10 -3.98 -9.60
N TYR A 156 14.97 -3.39 -10.01
CA TYR A 156 13.80 -4.14 -10.48
C TYR A 156 13.75 -4.40 -11.98
N TYR A 157 14.29 -3.50 -12.81
CA TYR A 157 14.11 -3.53 -14.27
C TYR A 157 15.39 -3.76 -15.08
N ASN A 158 16.58 -3.59 -14.50
CA ASN A 158 17.86 -3.97 -15.12
C ASN A 158 18.39 -5.26 -14.50
#